data_AF-A0A952BH18-F1
#
_entry.id   AF-A0A952BH18-F1
#
_cell.length_a   1.000
_cell.length_b   1.000
_cell.length_c   1.000
_cell.angle_alpha   90.00
_cell.angle_beta   90.00
_cell.angle_gamma   90.00
#
_symmetry.space_group_name_H-M   'P 1'
#
loop_
_entity.id
_entity.type
_entity.pdbx_description
1 polymer ?
#
loop_
_entity_poly.entity_id
_entity_poly.type
_entity_poly.pdbx_seq_one_letter_code
_entity_poly.pdbx_strand_id
1 'polypeptide(L)' 'MKNVWQLQEAKAKFSKVINEAIQHGPQIITKHGIETALLISINDY' A
#
# COMPACT_ATOMS: atom_id res chain seq x y z
N MET A 1 -0.17 6.55 10.64
CA MET A 1 -0.98 7.34 9.69
C MET A 1 -0.13 7.79 8.50
N LYS A 2 0.29 6.87 7.63
CA LYS A 2 0.66 7.14 6.23
C LYS A 2 0.58 5.80 5.48
N ASN A 3 -0.61 5.23 5.42
CA ASN A 3 -0.89 4.02 4.65
C ASN A 3 -1.06 4.37 3.16
N VAL A 4 -0.38 5.41 2.66
CA VAL A 4 -0.57 5.96 1.32
C VAL A 4 0.77 6.02 0.63
N TRP A 5 0.86 5.35 -0.52
CA TRP A 5 2.09 5.22 -1.29
C TRP A 5 1.88 5.83 -2.68
N GLN A 6 2.84 6.60 -3.19
CA GLN A 6 2.88 6.88 -4.62
C GLN A 6 3.25 5.60 -5.37
N LEU A 7 2.65 5.36 -6.54
CA LEU A 7 2.83 4.13 -7.32
C LEU A 7 4.31 3.79 -7.57
N GLN A 8 5.12 4.82 -7.86
CA GLN A 8 6.56 4.65 -8.06
C GLN A 8 7.30 4.18 -6.80
N GLU A 9 6.92 4.69 -5.62
CA GLU A 9 7.52 4.29 -4.35
C GLU A 9 7.08 2.88 -3.97
N ALA A 10 5.79 2.57 -4.13
CA ALA A 10 5.25 1.25 -3.89
C ALA A 10 5.94 0.19 -4.76
N LYS A 11 6.18 0.48 -6.04
CA LYS A 11 6.94 -0.40 -6.95
C LYS A 11 8.38 -0.61 -6.46
N ALA A 12 9.06 0.45 -6.01
CA ALA A 12 10.44 0.37 -5.55
C ALA A 12 10.58 -0.35 -4.18
N LYS A 13 9.54 -0.32 -3.35
CA LYS A 13 9.55 -0.85 -1.97
C LYS A 13 8.47 -1.91 -1.75
N PHE A 14 8.13 -2.69 -2.78
CA PHE A 14 6.93 -3.53 -2.76
C PHE A 14 6.88 -4.51 -1.56
N SER A 15 8.01 -5.13 -1.21
CA SER A 15 8.09 -6.00 -0.02
C SER A 15 7.78 -5.26 1.28
N LYS A 16 8.16 -3.98 1.40
CA LYS A 16 7.80 -3.16 2.55
C LYS A 16 6.30 -2.88 2.58
N VAL A 17 5.70 -2.53 1.44
CA VAL A 17 4.25 -2.28 1.36
C VAL A 17 3.45 -3.52 1.77
N ILE A 18 3.90 -4.72 1.37
CA ILE A 18 3.30 -5.99 1.81
C ILE A 18 3.41 -6.14 3.33
N ASN A 19 4.60 -5.94 3.91
CA ASN A 19 4.78 -6.06 5.36
C ASN A 19 3.91 -5.06 6.13
N GLU A 20 3.81 -3.82 5.65
CA GLU A 20 2.95 -2.80 6.23
C GLU A 20 1.47 -3.20 6.15
N ALA A 21 1.05 -3.86 5.06
CA ALA A 21 -0.31 -4.38 4.96
C ALA A 21 -0.60 -5.49 5.98
N ILE A 22 0.35 -6.40 6.20
CA ILE A 22 0.22 -7.49 7.15
C ILE A 22 0.23 -6.98 8.60
N GLN A 23 1.07 -5.98 8.91
CA GLN A 23 1.27 -5.52 10.29
C GLN A 23 0.35 -4.37 10.70
N HIS A 24 -0.01 -3.50 9.76
CA HIS A 24 -0.69 -2.24 10.03
C HIS A 24 -2.00 -2.08 9.24
N GLY A 25 -2.45 -3.13 8.55
CA GLY A 25 -3.69 -3.15 7.78
C GLY A 25 -3.57 -2.47 6.41
N PRO A 26 -4.69 -2.20 5.72
CA PRO A 26 -4.71 -1.86 4.30
C PRO A 26 -3.81 -0.69 3.89
N GLN A 27 -3.19 -0.81 2.71
CA GLN A 27 -2.27 0.19 2.14
C GLN A 27 -2.82 0.75 0.82
N ILE A 28 -3.06 2.05 0.78
CA ILE A 28 -3.55 2.79 -0.39
C ILE A 28 -2.39 3.12 -1.32
N ILE A 29 -2.58 2.90 -2.61
CA ILE A 29 -1.66 3.29 -3.67
C ILE A 29 -2.29 4.41 -4.50
N THR A 30 -1.52 5.46 -4.73
CA THR A 30 -1.90 6.65 -5.51
C THR A 30 -1.10 6.73 -6.81
N LYS A 31 -1.72 7.24 -7.87
CA LYS A 31 -1.05 7.58 -9.14
C LYS A 31 -1.36 9.04 -9.46
N HIS A 32 -0.32 9.86 -9.59
CA HIS A 32 -0.45 11.32 -9.75
C HIS A 32 -1.32 11.96 -8.64
N GLY A 33 -1.17 11.49 -7.40
CA GLY A 33 -1.93 11.98 -6.25
C GLY A 33 -3.37 11.46 -6.13
N ILE A 34 -3.86 10.66 -7.10
CA ILE A 34 -5.21 10.09 -7.09
C ILE A 34 -5.15 8.67 -6.54
N GLU A 35 -5.98 8.34 -5.54
CA GLU A 35 -6.13 6.97 -5.03
C GLU A 35 -6.60 6.03 -6.14
N THR A 36 -5.86 4.96 -6.40
CA THR A 36 -6.06 4.10 -7.58
C THR A 36 -6.13 2.61 -7.23
N ALA A 37 -5.45 2.19 -6.17
CA ALA A 37 -5.48 0.79 -5.74
C ALA A 37 -5.34 0.69 -4.21
N LEU A 38 -5.76 -0.45 -3.67
CA LEU A 38 -5.63 -0.80 -2.27
C LEU A 38 -5.00 -2.19 -2.16
N LEU A 39 -3.97 -2.31 -1.33
CA LEU A 39 -3.35 -3.59 -0.97
C LEU A 39 -3.86 -3.99 0.40
N ILE A 40 -4.53 -5.14 0.46
CA ILE A 40 -5.09 -5.76 1.66
C ILE A 40 -4.35 -7.07 1.90
N SER A 41 -3.98 -7.34 3.16
CA SER A 41 -3.43 -8.64 3.53
C SER A 41 -4.52 -9.71 3.42
N ILE A 42 -4.17 -10.96 3.14
CA ILE A 42 -5.18 -12.03 2.99
C ILE A 42 -6.01 -12.24 4.28
N ASN A 43 -5.44 -11.93 5.44
CA ASN A 43 -6.14 -12.05 6.73
C ASN A 43 -7.21 -10.97 6.90
N ASP A 44 -7.08 -9.84 6.20
CA ASP A 44 -7.97 -8.68 6.29
C ASP A 44 -8.96 -8.60 5.11
N TYR A 45 -8.96 -9.57 4.19
CA TYR A 45 -9.96 -9.72 3.11
C TYR A 45 -11.10 -10.64 3.56
#